data_AF-A0A9W8FMY8-F1
#
_entry.id   AF-A0A9W8FMY8-F1
#
_cell.length_a   1.000
_cell.length_b   1.000
_cell.length_c   1.000
_cell.angle_alpha   90.00
_cell.angle_beta   90.00
_cell.angle_gamma   90.00
#
_symmetry.space_group_name_H-M   'P 1'
#
loop_
_entity.id
_entity.type
_entity.pdbx_description
1 polymer ?
#
loop_
_entity_poly.entity_id
_entity_poly.type
_entity_poly.pdbx_seq_one_letter_code
_entity_poly.pdbx_strand_id
1 'polypeptide(L)'
;MLPSLRHLPCILFLHSDDPGGFDVARWMAGGMSRAQQLCNPLMPSRFGTYSVYNVQERSKLHTDISNYDRTAYESNIASVRENEMHVNEWSQPSFTIPTPPFSLLSISRPGYLESSPLYTPTFLAQATAISQLVDNLRAPALHIVAHKTSAPIALEMAGLPEFRKRIRSICLIDPQLVPHTRIQSLSGQLQLLGPEWARTRAAYNALARSANDSYFRHAVSEICGTESLIEIDDDPAMAQLYEGIGVFFTHWNLRKPGMLRDILTLKRLDRSSWNSVTTPILCLTGIPQPFDGTSRASEMEDHMAAEESAQAALGDVRSKLEFARVYGSGKLLFPLGRVSKTCLDFIYKHK
;
A
#
# COMPACT_ATOMS: atom_id res chain seq x y z
N MET A 1 15.88 -11.73 25.42
CA MET A 1 15.96 -12.39 24.10
C MET A 1 14.92 -11.74 23.19
N LEU A 2 15.34 -11.13 22.07
CA LEU A 2 14.37 -10.64 21.08
C LEU A 2 13.79 -11.85 20.33
N PRO A 3 12.45 -11.94 20.13
CA PRO A 3 11.88 -12.98 19.29
C PRO A 3 12.43 -12.84 17.87
N SER A 4 12.92 -13.94 17.30
CA SER A 4 13.32 -13.98 15.90
C SER A 4 12.11 -13.60 15.04
N LEU A 5 12.27 -12.60 14.17
CA LEU A 5 11.24 -12.15 13.21
C LEU A 5 10.71 -13.31 12.34
N ARG A 6 11.47 -14.40 12.23
CA ARG A 6 11.09 -15.62 11.50
C ARG A 6 9.93 -16.38 12.12
N HIS A 7 9.56 -16.09 13.37
CA HIS A 7 8.45 -16.75 14.06
C HIS A 7 7.21 -15.87 14.19
N LEU A 8 7.26 -14.63 13.72
CA LEU A 8 6.10 -13.74 13.71
C LEU A 8 5.23 -14.05 12.47
N PRO A 9 3.91 -13.81 12.55
CA PRO A 9 3.08 -13.68 11.36
C PRO A 9 3.70 -12.66 10.41
N CYS A 10 3.87 -13.03 9.14
CA CYS A 10 4.52 -12.18 8.16
C CYS A 10 3.51 -11.61 7.18
N ILE A 11 3.50 -10.28 7.02
CA ILE A 11 2.74 -9.61 5.97
C ILE A 11 3.65 -9.48 4.75
N LEU A 12 3.26 -10.11 3.66
CA LEU A 12 3.92 -10.04 2.36
C LEU A 12 3.22 -8.99 1.51
N PHE A 13 3.91 -7.89 1.23
CA PHE A 13 3.45 -6.89 0.29
C PHE A 13 3.89 -7.22 -1.14
N LEU A 14 2.89 -7.38 -2.00
CA LEU A 14 3.08 -7.51 -3.44
C LEU A 14 2.70 -6.18 -4.10
N HIS A 15 3.60 -5.68 -4.94
CA HIS A 15 3.46 -4.36 -5.55
C HIS A 15 2.99 -4.40 -7.00
N SER A 16 2.32 -3.34 -7.44
CA SER A 16 1.74 -3.21 -8.78
C SER A 16 2.68 -2.59 -9.82
N ASP A 17 2.17 -2.45 -11.04
CA ASP A 17 2.79 -1.76 -12.18
C ASP A 17 2.55 -0.25 -12.23
N ASP A 18 1.46 0.24 -11.64
CA ASP A 18 1.12 1.67 -11.60
C ASP A 18 2.14 2.55 -10.83
N PRO A 19 2.18 3.89 -11.08
CA PRO A 19 3.28 4.76 -10.63
C PRO A 19 3.54 4.63 -9.14
N GLY A 20 4.65 3.98 -8.84
CA GLY A 20 5.14 3.79 -7.49
C GLY A 20 5.55 2.36 -7.16
N GLY A 21 4.95 1.32 -7.75
CA GLY A 21 5.36 -0.09 -7.56
C GLY A 21 5.92 -0.42 -6.16
N PHE A 22 7.19 -0.82 -6.08
CA PHE A 22 7.90 -1.07 -4.81
C PHE A 22 7.83 0.08 -3.80
N ASP A 23 7.87 1.34 -4.26
CA ASP A 23 7.74 2.50 -3.39
C ASP A 23 6.32 2.61 -2.82
N VAL A 24 5.28 2.26 -3.58
CA VAL A 24 3.90 2.15 -3.06
C VAL A 24 3.80 1.04 -2.03
N ALA A 25 4.44 -0.11 -2.25
CA ALA A 25 4.51 -1.15 -1.23
C ALA A 25 5.27 -0.72 0.03
N ARG A 26 6.36 0.03 -0.12
CA ARG A 26 7.07 0.64 1.02
C ARG A 26 6.23 1.66 1.75
N TRP A 27 5.46 2.45 1.03
CA TRP A 27 4.56 3.44 1.60
C TRP A 27 3.40 2.79 2.36
N MET A 28 2.76 1.77 1.76
CA MET A 28 1.77 0.93 2.44
C MET A 28 2.35 0.25 3.68
N ALA A 29 3.59 -0.24 3.62
CA ALA A 29 4.28 -0.80 4.77
C ALA A 29 4.52 0.26 5.87
N GLY A 30 4.84 1.50 5.49
CA GLY A 30 4.91 2.65 6.40
C GLY A 30 3.57 2.92 7.09
N GLY A 31 2.47 2.95 6.32
CA GLY A 31 1.12 3.12 6.84
C GLY A 31 0.68 2.00 7.79
N MET A 32 0.93 0.73 7.43
CA MET A 32 0.62 -0.40 8.31
C MET A 32 1.49 -0.41 9.57
N SER A 33 2.76 -0.03 9.46
CA SER A 33 3.63 0.15 10.63
C SER A 33 3.09 1.25 11.55
N ARG A 34 2.64 2.38 10.99
CA ARG A 34 2.07 3.48 11.78
C ARG A 34 0.75 3.10 12.44
N ALA A 35 -0.17 2.51 11.69
CA ALA A 35 -1.44 2.02 12.22
C ALA A 35 -1.21 0.99 13.36
N GLN A 36 -0.20 0.13 13.22
CA GLN A 36 0.16 -0.83 14.26
C GLN A 36 0.70 -0.17 15.55
N GLN A 37 1.45 0.91 15.42
CA GLN A 37 1.96 1.69 16.57
C GLN A 37 0.81 2.35 17.33
N LEU A 38 -0.18 2.89 16.63
CA LEU A 38 -1.37 3.48 17.26
C LEU A 38 -2.13 2.44 18.09
N CYS A 39 -2.20 1.19 17.63
CA CYS A 39 -2.81 0.08 18.37
C CYS A 39 -1.90 -0.53 19.47
N ASN A 40 -0.60 -0.19 19.51
CA ASN A 40 0.35 -0.69 20.50
C ASN A 40 1.38 0.38 20.91
N PRO A 41 0.97 1.42 21.65
CA PRO A 41 1.87 2.51 22.05
C PRO A 41 3.01 2.04 22.96
N LEU A 42 2.84 0.90 23.65
CA LEU A 42 3.83 0.32 24.55
C LEU A 42 4.87 -0.57 23.84
N MET A 43 4.68 -0.88 22.55
CA MET A 43 5.75 -1.51 21.77
C MET A 43 6.74 -0.43 21.36
N PRO A 44 7.96 -0.38 21.95
CA PRO A 44 8.96 0.57 21.50
C PRO A 44 9.20 0.30 20.01
N SER A 45 9.11 1.35 19.20
CA SER A 45 9.31 1.34 17.77
C SER A 45 10.76 1.01 17.37
N ARG A 46 11.46 0.12 18.08
CA ARG A 46 12.78 -0.39 17.69
C ARG A 46 12.75 -1.12 16.34
N PHE A 47 11.55 -1.48 15.86
CA PHE A 47 11.29 -1.97 14.50
C PHE A 47 10.37 -1.07 13.70
N GLY A 48 9.92 0.05 14.28
CA GLY A 48 9.17 1.09 13.59
C GLY A 48 10.13 1.71 12.61
N THR A 49 10.04 1.25 11.37
CA THR A 49 10.94 1.59 10.29
C THR A 49 12.40 1.28 10.64
N TYR A 50 12.87 0.09 10.27
CA TYR A 50 14.14 0.08 9.52
C TYR A 50 13.90 0.96 8.31
N SER A 51 14.12 2.23 8.60
CA SER A 51 14.01 3.36 7.78
C SER A 51 15.00 3.14 6.66
N VAL A 52 14.46 2.64 5.57
CA VAL A 52 14.82 3.10 4.25
C VAL A 52 14.31 4.56 4.05
N TYR A 53 13.97 5.34 5.11
CA TYR A 53 13.97 6.81 5.06
C TYR A 53 15.37 7.42 4.95
N ASN A 54 16.39 6.61 4.64
CA ASN A 54 17.56 7.11 3.91
C ASN A 54 17.25 7.43 2.44
N VAL A 55 16.19 8.21 2.22
CA VAL A 55 16.00 9.01 1.00
C VAL A 55 16.56 10.44 1.21
N GLN A 56 17.06 10.77 2.42
CA GLN A 56 17.71 12.07 2.69
C GLN A 56 19.21 12.02 3.06
N GLU A 57 19.82 10.92 3.51
CA GLU A 57 21.28 10.93 3.77
C GLU A 57 22.11 10.60 2.54
N ARG A 58 22.22 11.56 1.63
CA ARG A 58 23.47 11.85 0.92
C ARG A 58 23.57 13.34 0.64
N SER A 59 23.51 14.16 1.70
CA SER A 59 24.18 15.47 1.74
C SER A 59 23.97 16.10 3.11
N LYS A 60 24.94 15.86 4.01
CA LYS A 60 25.42 16.71 5.12
C LYS A 60 25.86 15.82 6.28
N LEU A 61 27.06 15.25 6.10
CA LEU A 61 27.93 14.99 7.23
C LEU A 61 28.23 16.34 7.91
N HIS A 62 28.07 16.36 9.24
CA HIS A 62 28.66 17.25 10.25
C HIS A 62 27.71 18.12 11.08
N THR A 63 27.90 17.94 12.41
CA THR A 63 27.62 18.84 13.57
C THR A 63 26.13 19.12 13.84
N ASP A 64 25.54 18.91 15.03
CA ASP A 64 26.03 18.78 16.40
C ASP A 64 25.09 17.90 17.23
N ILE A 65 25.65 16.95 17.99
CA ILE A 65 24.94 16.27 19.07
C ILE A 65 25.32 16.99 20.37
N SER A 66 24.51 17.96 20.80
CA SER A 66 24.43 18.31 22.22
C SER A 66 23.07 18.91 22.54
N ASN A 67 22.49 18.44 23.65
CA ASN A 67 21.32 18.96 24.36
C ASN A 67 19.94 18.75 23.74
N TYR A 68 19.39 17.53 23.91
CA TYR A 68 17.95 17.35 23.94
C TYR A 68 17.48 17.33 25.40
N ASP A 69 16.83 18.42 25.79
CA ASP A 69 16.31 18.67 27.13
C ASP A 69 15.06 17.82 27.37
N ARG A 70 15.10 17.01 28.43
CA ARG A 70 14.11 15.98 28.77
C ARG A 70 12.79 16.58 29.28
N THR A 71 12.78 17.89 29.53
CA THR A 71 11.66 18.65 30.11
C THR A 71 10.59 19.07 29.09
N ALA A 72 10.92 19.18 27.80
CA ALA A 72 9.97 19.61 26.76
C ALA A 72 8.93 18.53 26.38
N TYR A 73 9.22 17.25 26.64
CA TYR A 73 8.28 16.15 26.36
C TYR A 73 7.17 16.07 27.42
N GLU A 74 7.49 16.41 28.68
CA GLU A 74 6.54 16.32 29.80
C GLU A 74 5.58 17.52 29.84
N SER A 75 6.02 18.72 29.41
CA SER A 75 5.16 19.90 29.34
C SER A 75 4.06 19.81 28.27
N ASN A 76 4.33 19.12 27.16
CA ASN A 76 3.36 18.95 26.07
C ASN A 76 2.23 17.95 26.40
N ILE A 77 2.41 17.09 27.41
CA ILE A 77 1.37 16.14 27.84
C ILE A 77 0.34 16.84 28.76
N ALA A 78 0.74 17.91 29.44
CA ALA A 78 -0.14 18.64 30.37
C ALA A 78 -1.06 19.65 29.65
N SER A 79 -0.64 20.26 28.54
CA SER A 79 -1.41 21.31 27.85
C SER A 79 -2.50 20.81 26.90
N VAL A 80 -2.60 19.49 26.65
CA VAL A 80 -3.59 18.90 25.73
C VAL A 80 -4.93 18.60 26.42
N ARG A 81 -5.05 18.82 27.74
CA ARG A 81 -6.26 18.50 28.52
C ARG A 81 -7.33 19.59 28.61
N GLU A 82 -7.12 20.80 28.06
CA GLU A 82 -8.06 21.91 28.27
C GLU A 82 -8.83 22.41 27.04
N ASN A 83 -8.63 21.84 25.84
CA ASN A 83 -9.39 22.23 24.65
C ASN A 83 -10.08 21.02 23.98
N GLU A 84 -11.04 20.41 24.68
CA GLU A 84 -11.99 19.47 24.07
C GLU A 84 -13.28 20.22 23.66
N MET A 85 -13.36 20.65 22.41
CA MET A 85 -14.64 20.79 21.72
C MET A 85 -14.48 20.35 20.26
N HIS A 86 -15.20 19.28 19.91
CA HIS A 86 -15.28 18.58 18.62
C HIS A 86 -14.07 17.76 18.19
N VAL A 87 -13.88 16.64 18.89
CA VAL A 87 -12.96 15.56 18.50
C VAL A 87 -13.76 14.53 17.67
N ASN A 88 -13.44 14.41 16.37
CA ASN A 88 -13.90 13.31 15.53
C ASN A 88 -13.42 11.97 16.10
N GLU A 89 -14.16 10.87 15.86
CA GLU A 89 -13.95 9.51 16.41
C GLU A 89 -12.57 8.86 16.20
N TRP A 90 -11.60 9.57 15.63
CA TRP A 90 -10.25 9.09 15.31
C TRP A 90 -9.23 9.29 16.45
N SER A 91 -9.54 10.09 17.47
CA SER A 91 -8.55 10.59 18.44
C SER A 91 -8.73 10.13 19.89
N GLN A 92 -9.56 9.11 20.16
CA GLN A 92 -9.51 8.44 21.45
C GLN A 92 -8.76 7.10 21.35
N PRO A 93 -7.62 6.94 22.08
CA PRO A 93 -7.05 5.62 22.31
C PRO A 93 -8.02 4.86 23.21
N SER A 94 -9.00 4.21 22.61
CA SER A 94 -9.73 3.15 23.29
C SER A 94 -8.70 2.13 23.75
N PHE A 95 -8.75 1.76 25.03
CA PHE A 95 -7.92 0.69 25.59
C PHE A 95 -8.17 -0.57 24.76
N THR A 96 -7.34 -0.75 23.74
CA THR A 96 -7.42 -1.85 22.80
C THR A 96 -6.47 -2.91 23.31
N ILE A 97 -6.94 -4.16 23.28
CA ILE A 97 -6.10 -5.31 23.58
C ILE A 97 -4.86 -5.20 22.67
N PRO A 98 -3.64 -5.17 23.23
CA PRO A 98 -2.45 -4.96 22.44
C PRO A 98 -2.38 -5.99 21.32
N THR A 99 -2.36 -5.52 20.07
CA THR A 99 -2.36 -6.42 18.92
C THR A 99 -0.96 -7.04 18.76
N PRO A 100 -0.86 -8.36 18.53
CA PRO A 100 0.43 -9.03 18.47
C PRO A 100 1.29 -8.51 17.30
N PRO A 101 2.63 -8.51 17.48
CA PRO A 101 3.55 -8.02 16.47
C PRO A 101 3.56 -8.91 15.21
N PHE A 102 3.90 -8.31 14.08
CA PHE A 102 4.10 -8.97 12.80
C PHE A 102 5.43 -8.56 12.17
N SER A 103 5.94 -9.36 11.23
CA SER A 103 7.04 -8.96 10.35
C SER A 103 6.48 -8.46 9.01
N LEU A 104 7.12 -7.45 8.42
CA LEU A 104 6.77 -6.95 7.08
C LEU A 104 7.83 -7.38 6.07
N LEU A 105 7.38 -7.94 4.95
CA LEU A 105 8.22 -8.30 3.81
C LEU A 105 7.66 -7.62 2.56
N SER A 106 8.37 -6.62 2.05
CA SER A 106 8.05 -5.95 0.78
C SER A 106 9.08 -6.38 -0.26
N ILE A 107 8.64 -7.10 -1.28
CA ILE A 107 9.53 -7.66 -2.31
C ILE A 107 9.25 -7.08 -3.67
N SER A 108 10.30 -7.03 -4.50
CA SER A 108 10.12 -6.70 -5.89
C SER A 108 9.72 -7.89 -6.74
N ARG A 109 8.71 -7.69 -7.59
CA ARG A 109 8.29 -8.70 -8.57
C ARG A 109 9.41 -8.94 -9.59
N PRO A 110 9.63 -10.19 -10.04
CA PRO A 110 10.68 -10.48 -11.00
C PRO A 110 10.57 -9.66 -12.30
N GLY A 111 11.64 -8.94 -12.65
CA GLY A 111 11.70 -8.07 -13.83
C GLY A 111 11.20 -6.64 -13.59
N TYR A 112 10.89 -6.27 -12.34
CA TYR A 112 10.66 -4.89 -11.94
C TYR A 112 11.89 -4.30 -11.26
N LEU A 113 12.15 -3.01 -11.51
CA LEU A 113 13.34 -2.31 -11.00
C LEU A 113 14.61 -3.08 -11.38
N GLU A 114 15.47 -3.36 -10.40
CA GLU A 114 16.74 -4.09 -10.58
C GLU A 114 16.59 -5.62 -10.39
N SER A 115 15.36 -6.13 -10.22
CA SER A 115 15.16 -7.57 -10.03
C SER A 115 15.30 -8.37 -11.33
N SER A 116 15.83 -9.58 -11.23
CA SER A 116 16.03 -10.45 -12.39
C SER A 116 14.71 -10.83 -13.06
N PRO A 117 14.59 -10.71 -14.40
CA PRO A 117 13.41 -11.13 -15.11
C PRO A 117 13.31 -12.66 -15.16
N LEU A 118 12.09 -13.20 -15.03
CA LEU A 118 11.84 -14.61 -15.34
C LEU A 118 11.75 -14.84 -16.85
N TYR A 119 12.25 -15.99 -17.29
CA TYR A 119 12.12 -16.47 -18.68
C TYR A 119 10.66 -16.60 -19.12
N THR A 120 9.78 -17.08 -18.22
CA THR A 120 8.34 -17.21 -18.46
C THR A 120 7.58 -16.07 -17.78
N PRO A 121 6.91 -15.16 -18.52
CA PRO A 121 6.20 -14.03 -17.95
C PRO A 121 4.75 -14.38 -17.61
N THR A 122 4.53 -15.35 -16.72
CA THR A 122 3.19 -15.67 -16.18
C THR A 122 3.10 -15.25 -14.71
N PHE A 123 1.89 -14.96 -14.22
CA PHE A 123 1.68 -14.71 -12.79
C PHE A 123 2.00 -15.96 -11.96
N LEU A 124 1.71 -17.16 -12.47
CA LEU A 124 2.10 -18.42 -11.84
C LEU A 124 3.62 -18.53 -11.67
N ALA A 125 4.40 -18.22 -12.70
CA ALA A 125 5.86 -18.25 -12.61
C ALA A 125 6.40 -17.23 -11.59
N GLN A 126 5.80 -16.04 -11.53
CA GLN A 126 6.12 -15.04 -10.51
C GLN A 126 5.77 -15.54 -9.10
N ALA A 127 4.58 -16.13 -8.92
CA ALA A 127 4.13 -16.71 -7.66
C ALA A 127 5.07 -17.84 -7.18
N THR A 128 5.51 -18.71 -8.07
CA THR A 128 6.47 -19.78 -7.74
C THR A 128 7.82 -19.20 -7.31
N ALA A 129 8.36 -18.22 -8.04
CA ALA A 129 9.64 -17.59 -7.69
C ALA A 129 9.57 -16.87 -6.33
N ILE A 130 8.47 -16.18 -6.06
CA ILE A 130 8.22 -15.52 -4.78
C ILE A 130 8.08 -16.56 -3.65
N SER A 131 7.34 -17.64 -3.90
CA SER A 131 7.16 -18.71 -2.91
C SER A 131 8.51 -19.33 -2.52
N GLN A 132 9.41 -19.59 -3.49
CA GLN A 132 10.77 -20.07 -3.24
C GLN A 132 11.60 -19.08 -2.40
N LEU A 133 11.49 -17.78 -2.67
CA LEU A 133 12.14 -16.76 -1.84
C LEU A 133 11.62 -16.82 -0.39
N VAL A 134 10.30 -16.93 -0.22
CA VAL A 134 9.68 -16.98 1.11
C VAL A 134 9.98 -18.29 1.85
N ASP A 135 10.17 -19.41 1.14
CA ASP A 135 10.67 -20.67 1.67
C ASP A 135 12.08 -20.52 2.23
N ASN A 136 12.95 -19.85 1.50
CA ASN A 136 14.32 -19.56 1.93
C ASN A 136 14.36 -18.67 3.19
N LEU A 137 13.38 -17.78 3.35
CA LEU A 137 13.22 -16.96 4.55
C LEU A 137 12.60 -17.71 5.73
N ARG A 138 12.06 -18.92 5.50
CA ARG A 138 11.42 -19.80 6.49
C ARG A 138 10.28 -19.14 7.26
N ALA A 139 9.49 -18.28 6.60
CA ALA A 139 8.34 -17.62 7.22
C ALA A 139 7.14 -18.59 7.36
N PRO A 140 6.74 -19.06 8.55
CA PRO A 140 5.81 -20.19 8.70
C PRO A 140 4.38 -19.87 8.26
N ALA A 141 3.96 -18.61 8.36
CA ALA A 141 2.63 -18.14 8.01
C ALA A 141 2.69 -16.75 7.38
N LEU A 142 1.79 -16.50 6.42
CA LEU A 142 1.78 -15.30 5.59
C LEU A 142 0.39 -14.71 5.50
N HIS A 143 0.32 -13.39 5.62
CA HIS A 143 -0.80 -12.59 5.17
C HIS A 143 -0.34 -11.83 3.93
N ILE A 144 -1.07 -11.90 2.82
CA ILE A 144 -0.66 -11.23 1.59
C ILE A 144 -1.45 -9.93 1.44
N VAL A 145 -0.77 -8.82 1.21
CA VAL A 145 -1.39 -7.56 0.78
C VAL A 145 -0.93 -7.28 -0.64
N ALA A 146 -1.86 -7.27 -1.58
CA ALA A 146 -1.57 -7.13 -3.01
C ALA A 146 -2.36 -5.97 -3.60
N HIS A 147 -1.65 -5.08 -4.30
CA HIS A 147 -2.22 -3.92 -4.97
C HIS A 147 -2.33 -4.15 -6.49
N LYS A 148 -3.44 -3.75 -7.12
CA LYS A 148 -3.66 -3.77 -8.58
C LYS A 148 -3.23 -5.07 -9.26
N THR A 149 -2.28 -5.02 -10.20
CA THR A 149 -1.83 -6.18 -11.00
C THR A 149 -1.05 -7.23 -10.22
N SER A 150 -0.75 -7.00 -8.94
CA SER A 150 -0.18 -8.03 -8.08
C SER A 150 -1.24 -8.96 -7.47
N ALA A 151 -2.52 -8.60 -7.55
CA ALA A 151 -3.61 -9.42 -7.04
C ALA A 151 -3.66 -10.83 -7.66
N PRO A 152 -3.52 -11.01 -8.98
CA PRO A 152 -3.38 -12.34 -9.57
C PRO A 152 -2.25 -13.17 -8.96
N ILE A 153 -1.09 -12.56 -8.64
CA ILE A 153 0.04 -13.28 -8.05
C ILE A 153 -0.31 -13.80 -6.66
N ALA A 154 -0.99 -12.99 -5.84
CA ALA A 154 -1.47 -13.43 -4.53
C ALA A 154 -2.39 -14.65 -4.63
N LEU A 155 -3.30 -14.63 -5.62
CA LEU A 155 -4.22 -15.74 -5.88
C LEU A 155 -3.50 -16.98 -6.39
N GLU A 156 -2.54 -16.83 -7.32
CA GLU A 156 -1.69 -17.94 -7.77
C GLU A 156 -0.93 -18.57 -6.59
N MET A 157 -0.31 -17.77 -5.73
CA MET A 157 0.39 -18.27 -4.53
C MET A 157 -0.55 -19.04 -3.60
N ALA A 158 -1.79 -18.58 -3.44
CA ALA A 158 -2.82 -19.25 -2.64
C ALA A 158 -3.42 -20.48 -3.33
N GLY A 159 -3.27 -20.61 -4.65
CA GLY A 159 -3.63 -21.80 -5.41
C GLY A 159 -2.55 -22.88 -5.39
N LEU A 160 -1.28 -22.51 -5.16
CA LEU A 160 -0.15 -23.46 -5.15
C LEU A 160 -0.32 -24.54 -4.06
N PRO A 161 -0.32 -25.85 -4.40
CA PRO A 161 -0.58 -26.93 -3.44
C PRO A 161 0.35 -26.94 -2.22
N GLU A 162 1.62 -26.63 -2.44
CA GLU A 162 2.68 -26.64 -1.42
C GLU A 162 2.64 -25.41 -0.51
N PHE A 163 2.10 -24.29 -1.01
CA PHE A 163 2.19 -23.00 -0.36
C PHE A 163 0.87 -22.52 0.27
N ARG A 164 -0.27 -22.94 -0.28
CA ARG A 164 -1.61 -22.52 0.15
C ARG A 164 -1.89 -22.64 1.65
N LYS A 165 -1.35 -23.67 2.31
CA LYS A 165 -1.56 -23.91 3.76
C LYS A 165 -0.89 -22.86 4.65
N ARG A 166 0.07 -22.10 4.11
CA ARG A 166 0.80 -21.06 4.85
C ARG A 166 0.13 -19.69 4.74
N ILE A 167 -0.75 -19.49 3.77
CA ILE A 167 -1.42 -18.22 3.54
C ILE A 167 -2.68 -18.17 4.41
N ARG A 168 -2.68 -17.25 5.38
CA ARG A 168 -3.71 -17.08 6.41
C ARG A 168 -4.81 -16.12 5.98
N SER A 169 -4.46 -15.06 5.26
CA SER A 169 -5.43 -14.13 4.67
C SER A 169 -4.82 -13.40 3.47
N ILE A 170 -5.69 -12.87 2.61
CA ILE A 170 -5.29 -12.05 1.46
C ILE A 170 -6.09 -10.74 1.50
N CYS A 171 -5.41 -9.60 1.46
CA CYS A 171 -6.00 -8.29 1.21
C CYS A 171 -5.64 -7.85 -0.20
N LEU A 172 -6.66 -7.65 -1.04
CA LEU A 172 -6.55 -7.16 -2.40
C LEU A 172 -6.98 -5.70 -2.42
N ILE A 173 -6.10 -4.79 -2.84
CA ILE A 173 -6.37 -3.36 -2.91
C ILE A 173 -6.44 -2.95 -4.38
N ASP A 174 -7.59 -2.40 -4.79
CA ASP A 174 -7.92 -2.06 -6.18
C ASP A 174 -7.49 -3.14 -7.18
N PRO A 175 -7.88 -4.42 -6.99
CA PRO A 175 -7.28 -5.52 -7.72
C PRO A 175 -7.62 -5.51 -9.20
N GLN A 176 -6.61 -5.74 -10.04
CA GLN A 176 -6.79 -5.94 -11.47
C GLN A 176 -6.78 -7.43 -11.78
N LEU A 177 -7.97 -8.02 -11.82
CA LEU A 177 -8.16 -9.46 -12.05
C LEU A 177 -8.58 -9.80 -13.48
N VAL A 178 -9.00 -8.81 -14.26
CA VAL A 178 -9.44 -8.94 -15.66
C VAL A 178 -8.54 -8.14 -16.61
N PRO A 179 -8.36 -8.57 -17.86
CA PRO A 179 -7.69 -7.75 -18.86
C PRO A 179 -8.44 -6.44 -19.10
N HIS A 180 -7.71 -5.33 -19.19
CA HIS A 180 -8.26 -4.03 -19.62
C HIS A 180 -8.89 -4.10 -21.00
N THR A 181 -9.96 -3.34 -21.22
CA THR A 181 -10.49 -3.11 -22.57
C THR A 181 -9.47 -2.34 -23.42
N ARG A 182 -9.45 -2.55 -24.76
CA ARG A 182 -8.45 -1.92 -25.65
C ARG A 182 -8.40 -0.39 -25.54
N ILE A 183 -9.52 0.26 -25.22
CA ILE A 183 -9.68 1.73 -25.15
C ILE A 183 -9.08 2.29 -23.84
N GLN A 184 -9.32 1.64 -22.69
CA GLN A 184 -8.67 1.99 -21.42
C GLN A 184 -7.15 1.73 -21.44
N SER A 185 -6.71 0.72 -22.21
CA SER A 185 -5.31 0.28 -22.24
C SER A 185 -4.34 1.18 -23.02
N LEU A 186 -4.81 2.07 -23.90
CA LEU A 186 -3.92 2.86 -24.74
C LEU A 186 -3.98 4.36 -24.46
N SER A 187 -5.16 4.98 -24.35
CA SER A 187 -5.25 6.45 -24.21
C SER A 187 -4.86 6.93 -22.81
N GLY A 188 -5.34 6.28 -21.74
CA GLY A 188 -4.95 6.58 -20.37
C GLY A 188 -3.47 6.29 -20.11
N GLN A 189 -2.97 5.16 -20.64
CA GLN A 189 -1.56 4.79 -20.53
C GLN A 189 -0.64 5.67 -21.38
N LEU A 190 -1.07 6.15 -22.56
CA LEU A 190 -0.32 7.11 -23.39
C LEU A 190 -0.36 8.55 -22.86
N GLN A 191 -1.41 8.95 -22.15
CA GLN A 191 -1.44 10.24 -21.44
C GLN A 191 -0.54 10.24 -20.19
N LEU A 192 -0.34 9.08 -19.54
CA LEU A 192 0.71 8.85 -18.52
C LEU A 192 2.13 8.73 -19.14
N LEU A 193 2.24 8.70 -20.47
CA LEU A 193 3.51 8.64 -21.21
C LEU A 193 4.04 10.03 -21.64
N GLY A 194 3.45 11.13 -21.15
CA GLY A 194 3.98 12.47 -21.35
C GLY A 194 5.36 12.68 -20.68
N PRO A 195 6.21 13.60 -21.18
CA PRO A 195 7.50 13.94 -20.60
C PRO A 195 7.42 14.71 -19.25
N GLU A 196 6.22 14.90 -18.69
CA GLU A 196 5.97 15.78 -17.55
C GLU A 196 6.29 15.18 -16.17
N TRP A 197 6.22 13.86 -15.99
CA TRP A 197 6.45 13.24 -14.68
C TRP A 197 7.88 13.35 -14.13
N ALA A 198 8.86 13.42 -15.03
CA ALA A 198 10.24 13.74 -14.66
C ALA A 198 10.37 15.19 -14.14
N ARG A 199 9.51 16.11 -14.59
CA ARG A 199 9.38 17.45 -13.99
C ARG A 199 8.62 17.38 -12.67
N THR A 200 7.68 16.44 -12.48
CA THR A 200 6.84 16.37 -11.27
C THR A 200 7.61 15.99 -10.01
N ARG A 201 8.65 15.13 -10.02
CA ARG A 201 9.48 14.94 -8.80
C ARG A 201 10.24 16.21 -8.43
N ALA A 202 10.90 16.83 -9.41
CA ALA A 202 11.68 18.04 -9.18
C ALA A 202 10.77 19.24 -8.81
N ALA A 203 9.61 19.36 -9.46
CA ALA A 203 8.59 20.35 -9.17
C ALA A 203 7.91 20.09 -7.83
N TYR A 204 7.56 18.84 -7.51
CA TYR A 204 7.03 18.46 -6.20
C TYR A 204 8.05 18.80 -5.11
N ASN A 205 9.31 18.37 -5.23
CA ASN A 205 10.35 18.69 -4.26
C ASN A 205 10.71 20.19 -4.21
N ALA A 206 10.50 20.94 -5.30
CA ALA A 206 10.76 22.38 -5.35
C ALA A 206 9.60 23.23 -4.80
N LEU A 207 8.36 22.73 -4.91
CA LEU A 207 7.13 23.45 -4.57
C LEU A 207 6.55 23.00 -3.22
N ALA A 208 6.57 21.70 -2.91
CA ALA A 208 6.04 21.13 -1.69
C ALA A 208 7.09 21.15 -0.58
N ARG A 209 7.07 22.19 0.25
CA ARG A 209 8.07 22.39 1.31
C ARG A 209 7.68 21.80 2.66
N SER A 210 6.38 21.61 2.92
CA SER A 210 5.85 21.06 4.19
C SER A 210 4.38 20.67 4.06
N ALA A 211 3.88 19.88 5.00
CA ALA A 211 2.47 19.51 5.11
C ALA A 211 1.45 20.67 5.20
N ASN A 212 1.91 21.86 5.58
CA ASN A 212 1.09 23.06 5.69
C ASN A 212 1.00 23.86 4.36
N ASP A 213 1.77 23.48 3.34
CA ASP A 213 1.78 24.18 2.06
C ASP A 213 0.51 23.86 1.24
N SER A 214 -0.17 24.88 0.72
CA SER A 214 -1.44 24.70 -0.01
C SER A 214 -1.27 23.93 -1.33
N TYR A 215 -0.13 24.06 -2.02
CA TYR A 215 0.19 23.28 -3.21
C TYR A 215 0.47 21.82 -2.85
N PHE A 216 1.18 21.57 -1.75
CA PHE A 216 1.35 20.21 -1.23
C PHE A 216 0.00 19.55 -0.95
N ARG A 217 -0.88 20.22 -0.20
CA ARG A 217 -2.19 19.69 0.18
C ARG A 217 -3.06 19.46 -1.06
N HIS A 218 -3.06 20.39 -2.01
CA HIS A 218 -3.76 20.19 -3.28
C HIS A 218 -3.24 18.96 -4.03
N ALA A 219 -1.92 18.80 -4.15
CA ALA A 219 -1.32 17.65 -4.83
C ALA A 219 -1.64 16.32 -4.11
N VAL A 220 -1.55 16.29 -2.78
CA VAL A 220 -1.88 15.09 -1.99
C VAL A 220 -3.36 14.74 -2.13
N SER A 221 -4.25 15.73 -2.04
CA SER A 221 -5.69 15.53 -2.25
C SER A 221 -6.01 15.07 -3.67
N GLU A 222 -5.28 15.52 -4.68
CA GLU A 222 -5.48 15.07 -6.05
C GLU A 222 -5.02 13.61 -6.24
N ILE A 223 -3.87 13.24 -5.67
CA ILE A 223 -3.25 11.93 -5.87
C ILE A 223 -3.89 10.85 -4.98
N CYS A 224 -4.11 11.16 -3.70
CA CYS A 224 -4.57 10.25 -2.66
C CYS A 224 -6.02 10.49 -2.22
N GLY A 225 -6.63 11.59 -2.66
CA GLY A 225 -8.02 11.96 -2.39
C GLY A 225 -8.19 12.77 -1.11
N THR A 226 -9.36 13.37 -0.92
CA THR A 226 -9.63 14.36 0.14
C THR A 226 -9.46 13.83 1.56
N GLU A 227 -9.71 12.53 1.78
CA GLU A 227 -9.53 11.92 3.11
C GLU A 227 -8.07 11.95 3.56
N SER A 228 -7.12 11.96 2.64
CA SER A 228 -5.70 12.10 3.00
C SER A 228 -5.37 13.42 3.68
N LEU A 229 -6.13 14.49 3.41
CA LEU A 229 -5.96 15.77 4.10
C LEU A 229 -6.39 15.70 5.56
N ILE A 230 -7.45 14.95 5.84
CA ILE A 230 -7.91 14.68 7.19
C ILE A 230 -6.84 13.88 7.94
N GLU A 231 -6.27 12.85 7.31
CA GLU A 231 -5.19 12.07 7.89
C GLU A 231 -3.94 12.92 8.20
N ILE A 232 -3.61 13.90 7.33
CA ILE A 232 -2.51 14.85 7.56
C ILE A 232 -2.78 15.72 8.79
N ASP A 233 -4.01 16.21 8.94
CA ASP A 233 -4.38 17.11 10.04
C ASP A 233 -4.49 16.38 11.38
N ASP A 234 -4.95 15.12 11.35
CA ASP A 234 -5.16 14.29 12.53
C ASP A 234 -3.85 13.70 13.08
N ASP A 235 -2.84 13.44 12.23
CA ASP A 235 -1.60 12.78 12.63
C ASP A 235 -0.34 13.37 11.93
N PRO A 236 0.54 14.08 12.66
CA PRO A 236 1.81 14.59 12.12
C PRO A 236 2.72 13.51 11.49
N ALA A 237 2.62 12.25 11.92
CA ALA A 237 3.38 11.16 11.31
C ALA A 237 2.82 10.79 9.93
N MET A 238 1.50 10.90 9.73
CA MET A 238 0.88 10.75 8.42
C MET A 238 1.30 11.90 7.50
N ALA A 239 1.35 13.13 8.03
CA ALA A 239 1.88 14.28 7.30
C ALA A 239 3.29 14.01 6.72
N GLN A 240 4.21 13.49 7.54
CA GLN A 240 5.57 13.11 7.11
C GLN A 240 5.57 11.96 6.07
N LEU A 241 4.65 10.99 6.20
CA LEU A 241 4.51 9.92 5.21
C LEU A 241 4.04 10.45 3.85
N TYR A 242 3.14 11.44 3.84
CA TYR A 242 2.62 12.08 2.62
C TYR A 242 3.64 13.00 1.94
N GLU A 243 4.56 13.62 2.69
CA GLU A 243 5.73 14.33 2.14
C GLU A 243 6.61 13.42 1.27
N GLY A 244 6.56 12.10 1.48
CA GLY A 244 7.26 11.09 0.68
C GLY A 244 6.61 10.74 -0.66
N ILE A 245 5.41 11.22 -0.98
CA ILE A 245 4.64 10.81 -2.18
C ILE A 245 5.40 11.08 -3.49
N GLY A 246 6.26 12.11 -3.50
CA GLY A 246 7.11 12.47 -4.64
C GLY A 246 8.03 11.32 -5.09
N VAL A 247 8.34 10.37 -4.20
CA VAL A 247 9.17 9.19 -4.49
C VAL A 247 8.48 8.25 -5.49
N PHE A 248 7.15 8.20 -5.57
CA PHE A 248 6.44 7.29 -6.48
C PHE A 248 6.65 7.61 -7.95
N PHE A 249 6.91 8.88 -8.25
CA PHE A 249 7.16 9.38 -9.61
C PHE A 249 8.61 9.18 -10.04
N THR A 250 9.45 8.65 -9.15
CA THR A 250 10.87 8.49 -9.38
C THR A 250 11.13 7.13 -10.01
N HIS A 251 12.04 7.07 -10.98
CA HIS A 251 12.36 5.83 -11.71
C HIS A 251 11.26 5.30 -12.65
N TRP A 252 10.29 6.12 -13.07
CA TRP A 252 9.23 5.73 -14.02
C TRP A 252 9.76 5.09 -15.31
N ASN A 253 10.82 5.66 -15.90
CA ASN A 253 11.41 5.11 -17.13
C ASN A 253 11.97 3.69 -16.97
N LEU A 254 12.46 3.33 -15.78
CA LEU A 254 12.97 1.98 -15.50
C LEU A 254 11.84 0.95 -15.32
N ARG A 255 10.58 1.38 -15.22
CA ARG A 255 9.42 0.53 -14.92
C ARG A 255 8.59 0.18 -16.15
N LYS A 256 8.72 0.95 -17.24
CA LYS A 256 7.98 0.73 -18.50
C LYS A 256 8.05 -0.73 -19.01
N PRO A 257 9.20 -1.42 -18.97
CA PRO A 257 9.24 -2.83 -19.42
C PRO A 257 8.41 -3.77 -18.53
N GLY A 258 8.41 -3.53 -17.21
CA GLY A 258 7.57 -4.26 -16.27
C GLY A 258 6.09 -4.05 -16.55
N MET A 259 5.64 -2.79 -16.69
CA MET A 259 4.25 -2.47 -17.00
C MET A 259 3.77 -3.14 -18.29
N LEU A 260 4.57 -3.07 -19.36
CA LEU A 260 4.23 -3.72 -20.63
C LEU A 260 4.12 -5.23 -20.45
N ARG A 261 5.03 -5.84 -19.66
CA ARG A 261 4.99 -7.26 -19.33
C ARG A 261 3.70 -7.60 -18.61
N ASP A 262 3.28 -6.83 -17.61
CA ASP A 262 2.04 -7.06 -16.87
C ASP A 262 0.81 -7.05 -17.78
N ILE A 263 0.72 -6.07 -18.68
CA ILE A 263 -0.38 -6.00 -19.65
C ILE A 263 -0.42 -7.28 -20.51
N LEU A 264 0.74 -7.74 -20.97
CA LEU A 264 0.85 -8.97 -21.77
C LEU A 264 0.51 -10.22 -20.94
N THR A 265 0.95 -10.27 -19.68
CA THR A 265 0.67 -11.38 -18.76
C THR A 265 -0.81 -11.44 -18.40
N LEU A 266 -1.43 -10.28 -18.13
CA LEU A 266 -2.85 -10.17 -17.77
C LEU A 266 -3.75 -10.61 -18.93
N LYS A 267 -3.39 -10.28 -20.17
CA LYS A 267 -4.08 -10.79 -21.39
C LYS A 267 -4.05 -12.32 -21.52
N ARG A 268 -3.08 -12.98 -20.89
CA ARG A 268 -2.89 -14.44 -20.92
C ARG A 268 -3.18 -15.08 -19.56
N LEU A 269 -3.89 -14.36 -18.68
CA LEU A 269 -4.22 -14.85 -17.36
C LEU A 269 -5.09 -16.10 -17.46
N ASP A 270 -4.56 -17.22 -16.98
CA ASP A 270 -5.32 -18.42 -16.66
C ASP A 270 -5.68 -18.37 -15.17
N ARG A 271 -6.94 -18.64 -14.84
CA ARG A 271 -7.48 -18.61 -13.48
C ARG A 271 -7.78 -20.01 -12.93
N SER A 272 -7.41 -21.06 -13.65
CA SER A 272 -7.70 -22.45 -13.28
C SER A 272 -7.26 -22.81 -11.85
N SER A 273 -6.17 -22.23 -11.37
CA SER A 273 -5.63 -22.44 -10.02
C SER A 273 -6.48 -21.79 -8.91
N TRP A 274 -7.28 -20.76 -9.22
CA TRP A 274 -7.99 -19.95 -8.22
C TRP A 274 -9.12 -20.73 -7.53
N ASN A 275 -9.66 -21.75 -8.20
CA ASN A 275 -10.65 -22.67 -7.64
C ASN A 275 -10.14 -23.45 -6.41
N SER A 276 -8.81 -23.50 -6.23
CA SER A 276 -8.16 -24.15 -5.08
C SER A 276 -7.90 -23.21 -3.90
N VAL A 277 -8.14 -21.90 -4.08
CA VAL A 277 -7.94 -20.89 -3.03
C VAL A 277 -9.08 -21.00 -2.02
N THR A 278 -8.71 -21.25 -0.76
CA THR A 278 -9.64 -21.43 0.37
C THR A 278 -9.41 -20.40 1.48
N THR A 279 -8.29 -19.69 1.43
CA THR A 279 -7.89 -18.64 2.37
C THR A 279 -8.83 -17.44 2.27
N PRO A 280 -9.29 -16.83 3.40
CA PRO A 280 -10.16 -15.65 3.38
C PRO A 280 -9.55 -14.47 2.63
N ILE A 281 -10.39 -13.77 1.85
CA ILE A 281 -9.99 -12.65 1.00
C ILE A 281 -10.79 -11.40 1.36
N LEU A 282 -10.10 -10.30 1.61
CA LEU A 282 -10.67 -8.95 1.65
C LEU A 282 -10.35 -8.25 0.33
N CYS A 283 -11.36 -7.75 -0.36
CA CYS A 283 -11.23 -6.89 -1.52
C CYS A 283 -11.58 -5.44 -1.13
N LEU A 284 -10.61 -4.54 -1.27
CA LEU A 284 -10.74 -3.11 -1.03
C LEU A 284 -10.80 -2.38 -2.37
N THR A 285 -11.85 -1.60 -2.56
CA THR A 285 -12.03 -0.72 -3.71
C THR A 285 -12.01 0.75 -3.26
N GLY A 286 -11.13 1.53 -3.88
CA GLY A 286 -11.09 2.99 -3.74
C GLY A 286 -12.23 3.62 -4.54
N ILE A 287 -13.03 4.45 -3.88
CA ILE A 287 -14.07 5.26 -4.51
C ILE A 287 -13.69 6.73 -4.37
N PRO A 288 -13.51 7.47 -5.48
CA PRO A 288 -13.18 8.88 -5.41
C PRO A 288 -14.33 9.68 -4.81
N GLN A 289 -14.03 10.51 -3.80
CA GLN A 289 -14.99 11.50 -3.33
C GLN A 289 -15.05 12.69 -4.30
N PRO A 290 -16.21 13.34 -4.45
CA PRO A 290 -16.35 14.51 -5.31
C PRO A 290 -15.57 15.72 -4.77
N PHE A 291 -14.46 16.03 -5.42
CA PHE A 291 -13.75 17.31 -5.39
C PHE A 291 -14.22 18.20 -6.57
N ASP A 292 -15.17 19.10 -6.33
CA ASP A 292 -15.68 20.07 -7.30
C ASP A 292 -16.28 19.48 -8.60
N GLY A 293 -17.56 19.12 -8.52
CA GLY A 293 -18.62 19.59 -9.43
C GLY A 293 -18.73 19.09 -10.88
N THR A 294 -17.66 18.87 -11.66
CA THR A 294 -17.83 18.99 -13.14
C THR A 294 -17.38 17.84 -14.05
N SER A 295 -16.89 16.68 -13.59
CA SER A 295 -16.67 15.54 -14.52
C SER A 295 -16.71 14.12 -13.92
N ARG A 296 -17.74 13.78 -13.13
CA ARG A 296 -17.65 12.62 -12.21
C ARG A 296 -18.60 11.44 -12.34
N ALA A 297 -19.65 11.49 -13.17
CA ALA A 297 -20.52 10.33 -13.35
C ALA A 297 -19.76 9.14 -13.98
N SER A 298 -18.96 9.42 -15.01
CA SER A 298 -18.17 8.41 -15.73
C SER A 298 -17.11 7.73 -14.86
N GLU A 299 -16.40 8.48 -14.00
CA GLU A 299 -15.37 7.88 -13.12
C GLU A 299 -16.02 6.96 -12.08
N MET A 300 -17.13 7.38 -11.47
CA MET A 300 -17.82 6.52 -10.50
C MET A 300 -18.39 5.26 -11.14
N GLU A 301 -18.89 5.35 -12.38
CA GLU A 301 -19.30 4.19 -13.18
C GLU A 301 -18.12 3.24 -13.46
N ASP A 302 -16.94 3.77 -13.81
CA ASP A 302 -15.73 2.97 -14.04
C ASP A 302 -15.29 2.22 -12.77
N HIS A 303 -15.32 2.87 -11.60
CA HIS A 303 -14.97 2.23 -10.32
C HIS A 303 -15.98 1.15 -9.91
N MET A 304 -17.27 1.39 -10.12
CA MET A 304 -18.32 0.40 -9.87
C MET A 304 -18.18 -0.80 -10.81
N ALA A 305 -17.92 -0.55 -12.10
CA ALA A 305 -17.67 -1.61 -13.08
C ALA A 305 -16.42 -2.43 -12.73
N ALA A 306 -15.36 -1.78 -12.22
CA ALA A 306 -14.17 -2.49 -11.75
C ALA A 306 -14.46 -3.40 -10.56
N GLU A 307 -15.28 -2.95 -9.59
CA GLU A 307 -15.70 -3.76 -8.45
C GLU A 307 -16.53 -4.97 -8.89
N GLU A 308 -17.53 -4.77 -9.76
CA GLU A 308 -18.34 -5.86 -10.32
C GLU A 308 -17.47 -6.86 -11.09
N SER A 309 -16.48 -6.37 -11.82
CA SER A 309 -15.53 -7.20 -12.54
C SER A 309 -14.66 -8.03 -11.61
N ALA A 310 -14.20 -7.45 -10.50
CA ALA A 310 -13.45 -8.17 -9.47
C ALA A 310 -14.32 -9.22 -8.76
N GLN A 311 -15.57 -8.88 -8.44
CA GLN A 311 -16.55 -9.83 -7.88
C GLN A 311 -16.78 -11.01 -8.82
N ALA A 312 -17.02 -10.74 -10.11
CA ALA A 312 -17.21 -11.78 -11.13
C ALA A 312 -15.95 -12.66 -11.28
N ALA A 313 -14.76 -12.05 -11.29
CA ALA A 313 -13.50 -12.78 -11.41
C ALA A 313 -13.20 -13.69 -10.20
N LEU A 314 -13.71 -13.35 -9.02
CA LEU A 314 -13.57 -14.14 -7.79
C LEU A 314 -14.74 -15.11 -7.55
N GLY A 315 -15.74 -15.15 -8.44
CA GLY A 315 -16.96 -15.94 -8.24
C GLY A 315 -16.74 -17.45 -8.07
N ASP A 316 -15.71 -18.01 -8.71
CA ASP A 316 -15.39 -19.44 -8.66
C ASP A 316 -14.43 -19.81 -7.50
N VAL A 317 -14.00 -18.83 -6.71
CA VAL A 317 -13.07 -19.02 -5.60
C VAL A 317 -13.81 -19.63 -4.41
N ARG A 318 -13.26 -20.70 -3.80
CA ARG A 318 -13.86 -21.39 -2.63
C ARG A 318 -13.55 -20.70 -1.29
N SER A 319 -13.34 -19.39 -1.32
CA SER A 319 -12.91 -18.58 -0.18
C SER A 319 -14.09 -17.83 0.43
N LYS A 320 -13.96 -17.46 1.71
CA LYS A 320 -14.79 -16.41 2.29
C LYS A 320 -14.32 -15.05 1.76
N LEU A 321 -15.15 -14.43 0.93
CA LEU A 321 -14.91 -13.10 0.35
C LEU A 321 -15.56 -12.02 1.23
N GLU A 322 -14.80 -10.96 1.53
CA GLU A 322 -15.27 -9.72 2.15
C GLU A 322 -14.95 -8.57 1.19
N PHE A 323 -15.90 -7.67 0.96
CA PHE A 323 -15.71 -6.48 0.13
C PHE A 323 -15.88 -5.24 1.01
N ALA A 324 -14.97 -4.29 0.88
CA ALA A 324 -15.09 -3.00 1.54
C ALA A 324 -14.66 -1.87 0.62
N ARG A 325 -15.33 -0.73 0.78
CA ARG A 325 -15.10 0.47 -0.01
C ARG A 325 -14.39 1.51 0.84
N VAL A 326 -13.39 2.14 0.27
CA VAL A 326 -12.68 3.25 0.90
C VAL A 326 -12.96 4.50 0.09
N TYR A 327 -13.73 5.41 0.69
CA TYR A 327 -14.07 6.68 0.07
C TYR A 327 -12.88 7.63 0.10
N GLY A 328 -12.87 8.56 -0.85
CA GLY A 328 -11.83 9.57 -0.93
C GLY A 328 -10.53 9.00 -1.48
N SER A 329 -10.57 8.04 -2.41
CA SER A 329 -9.41 7.70 -3.23
C SER A 329 -9.14 8.80 -4.25
N GLY A 330 -7.88 9.17 -4.45
CA GLY A 330 -7.49 10.15 -5.46
C GLY A 330 -7.34 9.50 -6.83
N LYS A 331 -6.72 10.21 -7.77
CA LYS A 331 -6.52 9.74 -9.15
C LYS A 331 -5.64 8.49 -9.26
N LEU A 332 -4.72 8.30 -8.31
CA LEU A 332 -3.69 7.25 -8.41
C LEU A 332 -3.65 6.32 -7.20
N LEU A 333 -3.96 6.84 -6.01
CA LEU A 333 -3.75 6.18 -4.73
C LEU A 333 -4.94 6.41 -3.78
N PHE A 334 -4.98 5.63 -2.72
CA PHE A 334 -5.97 5.66 -1.65
C PHE A 334 -5.43 6.39 -0.40
N PRO A 335 -6.33 6.79 0.53
CA PRO A 335 -5.93 7.28 1.85
C PRO A 335 -5.22 6.18 2.65
N LEU A 336 -4.00 6.46 3.10
CA LEU A 336 -3.05 5.45 3.55
C LEU A 336 -3.44 4.91 4.92
N GLY A 337 -3.82 5.79 5.84
CA GLY A 337 -4.19 5.43 7.21
C GLY A 337 -5.41 4.52 7.22
N ARG A 338 -6.47 4.91 6.50
CA ARG A 338 -7.73 4.16 6.41
C ARG A 338 -7.55 2.78 5.79
N VAL A 339 -6.84 2.68 4.67
CA VAL A 339 -6.56 1.38 4.04
C VAL A 339 -5.71 0.50 4.94
N SER A 340 -4.66 1.06 5.56
CA SER A 340 -3.77 0.32 6.46
C SER A 340 -4.51 -0.26 7.66
N LYS A 341 -5.39 0.54 8.30
CA LYS A 341 -6.24 0.09 9.41
C LYS A 341 -7.17 -1.05 8.98
N THR A 342 -7.86 -0.87 7.86
CA THR A 342 -8.82 -1.88 7.35
C THR A 342 -8.13 -3.20 7.04
N CYS A 343 -6.93 -3.16 6.42
CA CYS A 343 -6.11 -4.36 6.20
C CYS A 343 -5.69 -5.03 7.51
N LEU A 344 -5.23 -4.25 8.51
CA LEU A 344 -4.80 -4.79 9.81
C LEU A 344 -5.96 -5.44 10.57
N ASP A 345 -7.12 -4.80 10.61
CA ASP A 345 -8.31 -5.32 11.29
C ASP A 345 -8.72 -6.68 10.70
N PHE A 346 -8.68 -6.80 9.36
CA PHE A 346 -8.94 -8.06 8.67
C PHE A 346 -7.87 -9.13 8.95
N ILE A 347 -6.59 -8.77 8.92
CA ILE A 347 -5.50 -9.69 9.27
C ILE A 347 -5.66 -10.19 10.71
N TYR A 348 -6.08 -9.32 11.63
CA TYR A 348 -6.25 -9.66 13.05
C TYR A 348 -7.43 -10.57 13.32
N LYS A 349 -8.47 -10.48 12.51
CA LYS A 349 -9.60 -11.40 12.50
C LYS A 349 -9.23 -12.83 12.04
N HIS A 350 -8.15 -12.99 11.28
CA HIS A 350 -7.77 -14.23 10.58
C HIS A 350 -6.38 -14.76 10.94
N LYS A 351 -5.92 -14.54 12.18
CA LYS A 351 -4.64 -15.04 12.69
C LYS A 351 -4.55 -16.55 12.84
#